data_AF-A0A501PF82-F1
#
_entry.id   AF-A0A501PF82-F1
#
_cell.length_a   1.000
_cell.length_b   1.000
_cell.length_c   1.000
_cell.angle_alpha   90.00
_cell.angle_beta   90.00
_cell.angle_gamma   90.00
#
_symmetry.space_group_name_H-M   'P 1'
#
loop_
_entity.id
_entity.type
_entity.pdbx_description
1 polymer ?
#
loop_
_entity_poly.entity_id
_entity_poly.type
_entity_poly.pdbx_seq_one_letter_code
_entity_poly.pdbx_strand_id
1 'polypeptide(L)'
;MKYIINHSNDTAFNIALEEYAFKHLLDEDQIFLLWINKPSIIVGRHQNTIEEINRDYVRENGIEVVRRISGGGAVYHDLNNLNYTIISKEDENKAFDFKSFSTPVINTLAQLGVKAEFTGRNDLEIDGKKFCGNAQAYING
;
A
#
# COMPACT_ATOMS: atom_id res chain seq x y z
N MET A 1 -9.46 6.10 -16.06
CA MET A 1 -8.78 5.29 -15.02
C MET A 1 -8.19 4.06 -15.67
N LYS A 2 -6.86 3.89 -15.59
CA LYS A 2 -6.16 2.68 -16.01
C LYS A 2 -6.21 1.64 -14.89
N TYR A 3 -6.50 0.40 -15.23
CA TYR A 3 -6.57 -0.69 -14.27
C TYR A 3 -5.47 -1.71 -14.57
N ILE A 4 -4.67 -2.05 -13.55
CA ILE A 4 -3.55 -2.98 -13.68
C ILE A 4 -3.70 -4.07 -12.61
N ILE A 5 -3.76 -5.33 -13.04
CA ILE A 5 -3.61 -6.48 -12.14
C ILE A 5 -2.22 -7.05 -12.39
N ASN A 6 -1.36 -7.00 -11.37
CA ASN A 6 -0.04 -7.59 -11.44
C ASN A 6 -0.04 -8.96 -10.76
N HIS A 7 0.29 -10.00 -11.54
CA HIS A 7 0.32 -11.39 -11.08
C HIS A 7 1.68 -11.84 -10.55
N SER A 8 2.70 -10.98 -10.57
CA SER A 8 3.99 -11.29 -9.95
C SER A 8 3.86 -11.27 -8.41
N ASN A 9 4.52 -12.23 -7.75
CA ASN A 9 4.72 -12.22 -6.30
C ASN A 9 6.11 -11.75 -5.88
N ASP A 10 6.93 -11.28 -6.83
CA ASP A 10 8.22 -10.71 -6.54
C ASP A 10 8.07 -9.32 -5.89
N THR A 11 8.49 -9.21 -4.62
CA THR A 11 8.27 -8.00 -3.84
C THR A 11 9.02 -6.81 -4.40
N ALA A 12 10.28 -6.97 -4.79
CA ALA A 12 11.07 -5.87 -5.33
C ALA A 12 10.49 -5.36 -6.65
N PHE A 13 10.07 -6.27 -7.53
CA PHE A 13 9.40 -5.92 -8.78
C PHE A 13 8.08 -5.18 -8.54
N ASN A 14 7.25 -5.66 -7.60
CA ASN A 14 5.95 -5.06 -7.32
C ASN A 14 6.07 -3.62 -6.79
N ILE A 15 7.03 -3.37 -5.89
CA ILE A 15 7.33 -2.01 -5.40
C ILE A 15 7.91 -1.14 -6.52
N ALA A 16 8.78 -1.68 -7.37
CA ALA A 16 9.32 -0.96 -8.51
C ALA A 16 8.23 -0.61 -9.56
N LEU A 17 7.26 -1.51 -9.77
CA LEU A 17 6.13 -1.26 -10.68
C LEU A 17 5.23 -0.13 -10.19
N GLU A 18 4.90 -0.13 -8.89
CA GLU A 18 4.14 0.97 -8.28
C GLU A 18 4.90 2.29 -8.43
N GLU A 19 6.20 2.31 -8.08
CA GLU A 19 7.02 3.51 -8.21
C GLU A 19 7.14 3.98 -9.66
N TYR A 20 7.29 3.06 -10.61
CA TYR A 20 7.33 3.38 -12.04
C TYR A 20 6.01 3.98 -12.51
N ALA A 21 4.88 3.36 -12.15
CA ALA A 21 3.56 3.87 -12.47
C ALA A 21 3.36 5.29 -11.91
N PHE A 22 3.79 5.50 -10.67
CA PHE A 22 3.68 6.79 -9.98
C PHE A 22 4.54 7.89 -10.62
N LYS A 23 5.75 7.55 -11.09
CA LYS A 23 6.71 8.55 -11.61
C LYS A 23 6.67 8.76 -13.13
N HIS A 24 6.21 7.77 -13.89
CA HIS A 24 6.40 7.75 -15.34
C HIS A 24 5.11 7.60 -16.15
N LEU A 25 4.01 7.09 -15.58
CA LEU A 25 2.73 7.00 -16.28
C LEU A 25 1.90 8.29 -16.13
N LEU A 26 2.53 9.43 -16.40
CA LEU A 26 1.98 10.77 -16.15
C LEU A 26 0.85 11.17 -17.13
N ASP A 27 0.72 10.46 -18.25
CA ASP A 27 -0.38 10.71 -19.20
C ASP A 27 -1.72 10.15 -18.68
N GLU A 28 -1.70 9.29 -17.67
CA GLU A 28 -2.89 8.71 -17.07
C GLU A 28 -3.43 9.60 -15.94
N ASP A 29 -4.71 9.97 -15.98
CA ASP A 29 -5.31 10.81 -14.93
C ASP A 29 -5.51 10.07 -13.61
N GLN A 30 -5.75 8.75 -13.70
CA GLN A 30 -5.90 7.87 -12.55
C GLN A 30 -5.49 6.44 -12.91
N ILE A 31 -4.75 5.78 -12.01
CA ILE A 31 -4.34 4.38 -12.11
C ILE A 31 -4.81 3.66 -10.84
N PHE A 32 -5.40 2.48 -11.01
CA PHE A 32 -5.66 1.54 -9.92
C PHE A 32 -4.86 0.26 -10.18
N LEU A 33 -3.97 -0.10 -9.25
CA LEU A 33 -3.08 -1.25 -9.37
C LEU A 33 -3.26 -2.20 -8.18
N LEU A 34 -3.34 -3.50 -8.47
CA LEU A 34 -3.45 -4.59 -7.49
C LEU A 34 -2.27 -5.55 -7.59
N TRP A 35 -1.74 -6.01 -6.44
CA TRP A 35 -0.69 -7.02 -6.39
C TRP A 35 -0.66 -7.79 -5.06
N ILE A 36 -0.01 -8.95 -5.06
CA ILE A 36 0.25 -9.77 -3.87
C ILE A 36 1.75 -10.04 -3.82
N ASN A 37 2.37 -9.86 -2.66
CA ASN A 37 3.80 -10.12 -2.46
C ASN A 37 4.02 -11.49 -1.82
N LYS A 38 5.14 -12.14 -2.11
CA LYS A 38 5.65 -13.24 -1.28
C LYS A 38 6.03 -12.71 0.13
N PRO A 39 6.30 -13.59 1.13
CA PRO A 39 6.68 -13.18 2.48
C PRO A 39 7.72 -12.07 2.51
N SER A 40 7.32 -10.89 2.98
CA SER A 40 8.16 -9.69 2.93
C SER A 40 7.77 -8.65 3.97
N ILE A 41 8.72 -7.78 4.32
CA ILE A 41 8.51 -6.58 5.12
C ILE A 41 8.72 -5.37 4.23
N ILE A 42 7.71 -4.50 4.16
CA ILE A 42 7.80 -3.23 3.45
C ILE A 42 8.03 -2.11 4.45
N VAL A 43 9.25 -1.56 4.44
CA VAL A 43 9.67 -0.51 5.37
C VAL A 43 9.29 0.86 4.79
N GLY A 44 8.73 1.73 5.62
CA GLY A 44 8.38 3.10 5.23
C GLY A 44 9.61 3.93 4.88
N ARG A 45 9.45 4.92 4.00
CA ARG A 45 10.56 5.72 3.44
C ARG A 45 11.56 6.23 4.48
N HIS A 46 11.08 6.66 5.65
CA HIS A 46 11.87 7.35 6.66
C HIS A 46 12.25 6.50 7.88
N GLN A 47 11.90 5.21 7.92
CA GLN A 47 12.19 4.37 9.09
C GLN A 47 13.60 3.79 9.05
N ASN A 48 14.17 3.55 10.24
CA ASN A 48 15.42 2.81 10.40
C ASN A 48 15.17 1.30 10.29
N THR A 49 15.53 0.68 9.17
CA THR A 49 15.17 -0.73 8.89
C THR A 49 15.58 -1.70 10.00
N ILE A 50 16.76 -1.51 10.62
CA ILE A 50 17.23 -2.46 11.64
C ILE A 50 16.43 -2.40 12.94
N GLU A 51 15.75 -1.29 13.22
CA GLU A 51 14.88 -1.13 14.40
C GLU A 51 13.48 -1.70 14.17
N GLU A 52 13.06 -1.84 12.90
CA GLU A 52 11.70 -2.26 12.53
C GLU A 52 11.56 -3.77 12.30
N ILE A 53 12.69 -4.49 12.20
CA ILE A 53 12.69 -5.91 11.84
C ILE A 53 13.40 -6.77 12.88
N ASN A 54 12.90 -7.99 13.07
CA ASN A 54 13.69 -9.05 13.69
C ASN A 54 14.65 -9.62 12.64
N ARG A 55 15.87 -9.07 12.57
CA ARG A 55 16.87 -9.39 11.54
C ARG A 55 17.16 -10.88 11.42
N ASP A 56 17.30 -11.57 12.55
CA ASP A 56 17.71 -12.97 12.56
C ASP A 56 16.56 -13.85 12.04
N TYR A 57 15.32 -13.61 12.49
CA TYR A 57 14.13 -14.29 11.99
C TYR A 57 13.89 -14.06 10.49
N VAL A 58 14.06 -12.81 10.04
CA VAL A 58 13.91 -12.44 8.62
C VAL A 58 14.90 -13.21 7.74
N ARG A 59 16.17 -13.28 8.17
CA ARG A 59 17.23 -14.00 7.44
C ARG A 59 16.97 -15.50 7.42
N GLU A 60 16.61 -16.09 8.55
CA GLU A 60 16.36 -17.52 8.68
C GLU A 60 15.16 -17.99 7.83
N ASN A 61 14.14 -17.15 7.68
CA ASN A 61 12.93 -17.47 6.93
C ASN A 61 12.94 -16.96 5.48
N GLY A 62 14.03 -16.34 5.02
CA GLY A 62 14.12 -15.79 3.67
C GLY A 62 13.09 -14.71 3.36
N ILE A 63 12.69 -13.93 4.38
CA ILE A 63 11.72 -12.84 4.23
C ILE A 63 12.42 -11.65 3.57
N GLU A 64 11.87 -11.15 2.48
CA GLU A 64 12.46 -9.99 1.81
C GLU A 64 12.15 -8.69 2.56
N VAL A 65 13.12 -7.78 2.60
CA VAL A 65 12.93 -6.46 3.22
C VAL A 65 13.14 -5.40 2.15
N VAL A 66 12.06 -4.68 1.80
CA VAL A 66 12.06 -3.69 0.72
C VAL A 66 11.58 -2.35 1.28
N ARG A 67 12.21 -1.25 0.85
CA ARG A 67 11.79 0.11 1.24
C ARG A 67 10.87 0.69 0.16
N ARG A 68 9.72 1.24 0.55
CA ARG A 68 8.78 1.91 -0.36
C ARG A 68 9.00 3.43 -0.42
N ILE A 69 8.40 4.07 -1.42
CA ILE A 69 8.52 5.52 -1.63
C ILE A 69 7.64 6.37 -0.71
N SER A 70 6.59 5.79 -0.10
CA SER A 70 5.68 6.47 0.81
C SER A 70 6.17 6.41 2.26
N GLY A 71 5.72 7.38 3.07
CA GLY A 71 5.94 7.39 4.51
C GLY A 71 5.12 6.32 5.25
N GLY A 72 4.97 6.47 6.56
CA GLY A 72 4.26 5.49 7.41
C GLY A 72 5.18 4.39 7.96
N GLY A 73 4.57 3.40 8.61
CA GLY A 73 5.26 2.32 9.33
C GLY A 73 5.69 1.13 8.48
N ALA A 74 6.31 0.14 9.11
CA ALA A 74 6.68 -1.13 8.49
C ALA A 74 5.48 -2.08 8.52
N VAL A 75 5.27 -2.81 7.43
CA VAL A 75 4.18 -3.78 7.30
C VAL A 75 4.71 -5.11 6.79
N TYR A 76 4.12 -6.20 7.25
CA TYR A 76 4.40 -7.54 6.75
C TYR A 76 3.37 -7.94 5.70
N HIS A 77 3.84 -8.53 4.61
CA HIS A 77 3.02 -9.09 3.56
C HIS A 77 3.30 -10.59 3.40
N ASP A 78 2.28 -11.32 2.98
CA ASP A 78 2.37 -12.68 2.48
C ASP A 78 1.37 -12.89 1.32
N LEU A 79 1.20 -14.14 0.90
CA LEU A 79 0.32 -14.51 -0.21
C LEU A 79 -1.18 -14.30 0.06
N ASN A 80 -1.56 -14.00 1.30
CA ASN A 80 -2.94 -13.71 1.70
C ASN A 80 -3.18 -12.20 1.89
N ASN A 81 -2.17 -11.36 1.68
CA ASN A 81 -2.28 -9.91 1.74
C ASN A 81 -2.37 -9.30 0.34
N LEU A 82 -3.59 -8.90 -0.06
CA LEU A 82 -3.83 -8.11 -1.26
C LEU A 82 -3.48 -6.65 -1.02
N ASN A 83 -2.61 -6.11 -1.86
CA ASN A 83 -2.28 -4.69 -1.89
C ASN A 83 -3.02 -3.99 -3.01
N TYR A 84 -3.35 -2.72 -2.78
CA TYR A 84 -3.88 -1.83 -3.81
C TYR A 84 -3.18 -0.47 -3.73
N THR A 85 -3.16 0.23 -4.86
CA THR A 85 -2.74 1.62 -4.91
C THR A 85 -3.64 2.39 -5.87
N ILE A 86 -3.94 3.64 -5.51
CA ILE A 86 -4.65 4.59 -6.36
C ILE A 86 -3.66 5.72 -6.62
N ILE A 87 -3.26 5.88 -7.87
CA ILE A 87 -2.42 6.99 -8.32
C ILE A 87 -3.36 7.94 -9.06
N SER A 88 -3.36 9.21 -8.69
CA SER A 88 -4.20 10.23 -9.33
C SER A 88 -3.47 11.56 -9.40
N LYS A 89 -3.73 12.33 -10.46
CA LYS A 89 -3.35 13.74 -10.51
C LYS A 89 -4.27 14.50 -9.55
N GLU A 90 -3.74 14.97 -8.42
CA GLU A 90 -4.47 15.89 -7.55
C GLU A 90 -4.04 17.33 -7.83
N ASP A 91 -4.99 18.26 -7.72
CA ASP A 91 -4.67 19.68 -7.58
C ASP A 91 -3.88 19.88 -6.27
N GLU A 92 -2.81 20.68 -6.32
CA GLU A 92 -1.89 20.96 -5.20
C GLU A 92 -2.57 21.44 -3.90
N ASN A 93 -3.84 21.85 -3.98
CA ASN A 93 -4.63 22.42 -2.89
C ASN A 93 -5.49 21.40 -2.11
N LYS A 94 -5.45 20.10 -2.44
CA LYS A 94 -6.18 19.08 -1.67
C LYS A 94 -5.32 18.51 -0.53
N ALA A 95 -5.86 18.59 0.69
CA ALA A 95 -5.25 17.99 1.87
C ALA A 95 -5.31 16.45 1.81
N PHE A 96 -4.41 15.78 2.54
CA PHE A 96 -4.39 14.32 2.74
C PHE A 96 -5.79 13.81 3.12
N ASP A 97 -6.46 13.12 2.19
CA ASP A 97 -7.81 12.58 2.42
C ASP A 97 -7.83 11.05 2.35
N PHE A 98 -7.20 10.39 3.33
CA PHE A 98 -7.22 8.94 3.48
C PHE A 98 -8.66 8.37 3.53
N LYS A 99 -9.64 9.15 4.01
CA LYS A 99 -11.02 8.71 4.13
C LYS A 99 -11.67 8.58 2.75
N SER A 100 -11.46 9.55 1.86
CA SER A 100 -11.96 9.45 0.48
C SER A 100 -11.31 8.29 -0.28
N PHE A 101 -9.99 8.10 -0.16
CA PHE A 101 -9.30 6.97 -0.80
C PHE A 101 -9.71 5.60 -0.25
N SER A 102 -10.14 5.54 1.01
CA SER A 102 -10.61 4.29 1.64
C SER A 102 -12.06 3.94 1.33
N THR A 103 -12.86 4.92 0.88
CA THR A 103 -14.31 4.75 0.68
C THR A 103 -14.65 3.66 -0.34
N PRO A 104 -13.96 3.55 -1.51
CA PRO A 104 -14.22 2.45 -2.45
C PRO A 104 -13.98 1.06 -1.83
N VAL A 105 -12.96 0.92 -0.97
CA VAL A 105 -12.64 -0.35 -0.29
C VAL A 105 -13.71 -0.70 0.72
N ILE A 106 -14.12 0.25 1.56
CA ILE A 106 -15.19 0.05 2.56
C ILE A 106 -16.50 -0.35 1.87
N ASN A 107 -16.88 0.37 0.80
CA ASN A 107 -18.11 0.08 0.05
C ASN A 107 -18.07 -1.30 -0.61
N THR A 108 -16.91 -1.69 -1.15
CA THR A 108 -16.71 -3.02 -1.75
C THR A 108 -16.88 -4.11 -0.70
N LEU A 109 -16.26 -3.95 0.47
CA LEU A 109 -16.42 -4.90 1.58
C LEU A 109 -17.87 -5.00 2.05
N ALA A 110 -18.57 -3.86 2.14
CA ALA A 110 -19.99 -3.84 2.52
C ALA A 110 -20.87 -4.61 1.52
N GLN A 111 -20.60 -4.51 0.22
CA GLN A 111 -21.28 -5.32 -0.82
C GLN A 111 -21.01 -6.82 -0.68
N LEU A 112 -19.85 -7.19 -0.14
CA LEU A 112 -19.48 -8.57 0.18
C LEU A 112 -20.01 -9.04 1.55
N GLY A 113 -20.80 -8.21 2.24
CA GLY A 113 -21.36 -8.52 3.55
C GLY A 113 -20.41 -8.28 4.73
N VAL A 114 -19.29 -7.59 4.51
CA VAL A 114 -18.29 -7.27 5.53
C VAL A 114 -18.39 -5.79 5.89
N LYS A 115 -18.73 -5.50 7.15
CA LYS A 115 -18.75 -4.12 7.65
C LYS A 115 -17.34 -3.69 8.07
N ALA A 116 -16.74 -2.78 7.31
CA ALA A 116 -15.46 -2.16 7.63
C ALA A 116 -15.64 -0.67 7.99
N GLU A 117 -14.76 -0.15 8.84
CA GLU A 117 -14.80 1.23 9.30
C GLU A 117 -13.42 1.88 9.15
N PHE A 118 -13.41 3.18 8.85
CA PHE A 118 -12.19 3.98 8.86
C PHE A 118 -11.90 4.46 10.28
N THR A 119 -10.69 4.21 10.79
CA THR A 119 -10.29 4.56 12.15
C THR A 119 -8.93 5.26 12.19
N GLY A 120 -8.69 5.98 13.28
CA GLY A 120 -7.42 6.67 13.50
C GLY A 120 -7.11 7.70 12.41
N ARG A 121 -5.90 7.64 11.85
CA ARG A 121 -5.44 8.55 10.80
C ARG A 121 -5.44 7.94 9.40
N ASN A 122 -5.26 6.62 9.29
CA ASN A 122 -4.97 5.95 8.02
C ASN A 122 -5.33 4.45 8.02
N ASP A 123 -6.11 3.98 8.98
CA ASP A 123 -6.36 2.54 9.16
C ASP A 123 -7.82 2.18 8.86
N LEU A 124 -8.02 0.93 8.41
CA LEU A 124 -9.34 0.31 8.34
C LEU A 124 -9.43 -0.86 9.31
N GLU A 125 -10.59 -0.95 9.95
CA GLU A 125 -10.89 -1.96 10.97
C GLU A 125 -12.18 -2.72 10.67
N ILE A 126 -12.22 -3.97 11.11
CA ILE A 126 -13.42 -4.80 11.24
C ILE A 126 -13.48 -5.21 12.70
N ASP A 127 -14.60 -4.97 13.37
CA ASP A 127 -14.81 -5.29 14.80
C ASP A 127 -13.68 -4.75 15.72
N GLY A 128 -13.20 -3.53 15.46
CA GLY A 128 -12.13 -2.89 16.22
C GLY A 128 -10.73 -3.46 15.98
N LYS A 129 -10.54 -4.27 14.94
CA LYS A 129 -9.27 -4.91 14.58
C LYS A 129 -8.80 -4.44 13.22
N LYS A 130 -7.57 -3.93 13.18
CA LYS A 130 -6.93 -3.44 11.95
C LYS A 130 -6.77 -4.56 10.93
N PHE A 131 -7.21 -4.29 9.69
CA PHE A 131 -6.99 -5.18 8.54
C PHE A 131 -6.32 -4.48 7.35
N CYS A 132 -6.33 -3.14 7.30
CA CYS A 132 -5.67 -2.38 6.24
C CYS A 132 -4.97 -1.16 6.86
N GLY A 133 -3.73 -0.91 6.45
CA GLY A 133 -3.01 0.32 6.73
C GLY A 133 -2.71 1.07 5.44
N ASN A 134 -3.03 2.36 5.40
CA ASN A 134 -2.82 3.19 4.21
C ASN A 134 -1.56 4.04 4.35
N ALA A 135 -0.90 4.30 3.22
CA ALA A 135 0.22 5.23 3.11
C ALA A 135 0.10 6.03 1.81
N GLN A 136 0.67 7.23 1.79
CA GLN A 136 0.62 8.12 0.62
C GLN A 136 2.00 8.72 0.35
N ALA A 137 2.23 9.05 -0.92
CA ALA A 137 3.38 9.79 -1.39
C ALA A 137 2.90 10.87 -2.38
N TYR A 138 3.55 12.02 -2.35
CA TYR A 138 3.36 13.09 -3.30
C TYR A 138 4.70 13.40 -3.95
N ILE A 139 4.68 13.70 -5.24
CA ILE A 139 5.82 14.23 -5.97
C ILE A 139 5.35 15.48 -6.70
N ASN A 140 6.08 16.57 -6.52
CA ASN A 140 5.83 17.77 -7.30
C ASN A 140 6.41 17.50 -8.70
N GLY A 141 5.54 17.47 -9.70
CA GLY A 141 5.90 17.43 -11.12
C GLY A 141 6.15 18.82 -11.65
#